data_AF-A0A657B0Z9-F1
#
_entry.id   AF-A0A657B0Z9-F1
#
_cell.length_a   1.000
_cell.length_b   1.000
_cell.length_c   1.000
_cell.angle_alpha   90.00
_cell.angle_beta   90.00
_cell.angle_gamma   90.00
#
_symmetry.space_group_name_H-M   'P 1'
#
loop_
_entity.id
_entity.type
_entity.pdbx_description
1 polymer ?
#
loop_
_entity_poly.entity_id
_entity_poly.type
_entity_poly.pdbx_seq_one_letter_code
_entity_poly.pdbx_strand_id
1 'polypeptide(L)'
;MKKRLWSDGQRVQVYVLSQDQKTHKAFCKQVLGVFPRQLDAIWQRLVYSGTGQAPVALSSKEEMIQTIANTPGAIGYIQQDYDHENIKAIRVH
;
A
#
# COMPACT_ATOMS: atom_id res chain seq x y z
N MET A 1 17.07 5.82 -3.25
CA MET A 1 16.33 6.76 -2.36
C MET A 1 14.87 6.34 -2.32
N LYS A 2 14.28 6.07 -1.15
CA LYS A 2 12.86 5.71 -1.06
C LYS A 2 12.01 6.96 -1.29
N LYS A 3 11.12 6.97 -2.29
CA LYS A 3 10.23 8.12 -2.57
C LYS A 3 9.19 8.23 -1.45
N ARG A 4 9.13 9.39 -0.79
CA ARG A 4 8.16 9.72 0.27
C ARG A 4 7.16 10.78 -0.16
N LEU A 5 7.45 11.46 -1.27
CA LEU A 5 6.62 12.45 -1.90
C LEU A 5 6.35 12.01 -3.34
N TRP A 6 5.13 12.24 -3.79
CA TRP A 6 4.77 12.22 -5.20
C TRP A 6 5.48 13.37 -5.94
N SER A 7 5.47 13.32 -7.27
CA SER A 7 6.10 14.36 -8.12
C SER A 7 5.47 15.74 -7.94
N ASP A 8 4.24 15.81 -7.46
CA ASP A 8 3.49 17.03 -7.14
C ASP A 8 3.75 17.52 -5.70
N GLY A 9 4.60 16.84 -4.92
CA GLY A 9 4.92 17.19 -3.53
C GLY A 9 3.96 16.62 -2.48
N GLN A 10 2.91 15.90 -2.86
CA GLN A 10 2.03 15.23 -1.90
C GLN A 10 2.75 14.10 -1.16
N ARG A 11 2.48 13.94 0.14
CA ARG A 11 3.03 12.82 0.91
C ARG A 11 2.41 11.50 0.45
N VAL A 12 3.26 10.50 0.22
CA VAL A 12 2.82 9.16 -0.11
C VAL A 12 2.32 8.49 1.17
N GLN A 13 1.02 8.17 1.22
CA GLN A 13 0.41 7.43 2.31
C GLN A 13 0.15 6.00 1.85
N VAL A 14 0.79 5.03 2.50
CA VAL A 14 0.72 3.63 2.09
C VAL A 14 -0.36 2.93 2.89
N TYR A 15 -1.31 2.30 2.18
CA TYR A 15 -2.35 1.46 2.75
C TYR A 15 -2.13 0.03 2.31
N VAL A 16 -2.24 -0.91 3.25
CA VAL A 16 -2.09 -2.34 3.02
C VAL A 16 -3.33 -3.06 3.51
N LEU A 17 -3.64 -4.21 2.91
CA LEU A 17 -4.66 -5.10 3.48
C LEU A 17 -4.08 -5.87 4.67
N SER A 18 -4.94 -6.22 5.64
CA SER A 18 -4.57 -7.05 6.79
C SER A 18 -3.84 -8.33 6.37
N GLN A 19 -2.91 -8.77 7.21
CA GLN A 19 -2.01 -9.87 6.88
C GLN A 19 -2.71 -11.19 6.56
N ASP A 20 -3.92 -11.39 7.10
CA ASP A 20 -4.73 -12.59 6.86
C ASP A 20 -5.36 -12.63 5.47
N GLN A 21 -5.48 -11.48 4.81
CA GLN A 21 -6.07 -11.35 3.49
C GLN A 21 -5.23 -12.06 2.43
N LYS A 22 -5.87 -12.94 1.64
CA LYS A 22 -5.23 -13.66 0.54
C LYS A 22 -4.57 -12.70 -0.45
N THR A 23 -5.21 -11.57 -0.72
CA THR A 23 -4.69 -10.51 -1.59
C THR A 23 -3.38 -9.91 -1.07
N HIS A 24 -3.26 -9.64 0.24
CA HIS A 24 -2.00 -9.17 0.83
C HIS A 24 -0.90 -10.21 0.68
N LYS A 25 -1.19 -11.47 1.01
CA LYS A 25 -0.22 -12.58 0.90
C LYS A 25 0.24 -12.76 -0.55
N ALA A 26 -0.67 -12.69 -1.52
CA ALA A 26 -0.37 -12.79 -2.94
C ALA A 26 0.49 -11.62 -3.41
N PHE A 27 0.08 -10.38 -3.10
CA PHE A 27 0.82 -9.18 -3.48
C PHE A 27 2.26 -9.19 -2.92
N CYS A 28 2.43 -9.47 -1.63
CA CYS A 28 3.75 -9.55 -1.02
C CYS A 28 4.64 -10.58 -1.74
N LYS A 29 4.14 -11.79 -1.99
CA LYS A 29 4.95 -12.87 -2.58
C LYS A 29 5.20 -12.68 -4.06
N GLN A 30 4.16 -12.36 -4.82
CA GLN A 30 4.19 -12.36 -6.29
C GLN A 30 4.72 -11.04 -6.85
N VAL A 31 4.39 -9.92 -6.23
CA VAL A 31 4.77 -8.58 -6.72
C VAL A 31 6.00 -8.06 -6.00
N LEU A 32 6.03 -8.15 -4.67
CA LEU A 32 7.15 -7.62 -3.87
C LEU A 32 8.29 -8.62 -3.68
N GLY A 33 8.08 -9.90 -3.98
CA GLY A 33 9.08 -10.97 -3.79
C GLY A 33 9.42 -11.24 -2.32
N VAL A 34 8.56 -10.87 -1.37
CA VAL A 34 8.80 -11.02 0.08
C VAL A 34 7.61 -11.67 0.78
N PHE A 35 7.85 -12.31 1.92
CA PHE A 35 6.75 -12.76 2.78
C PHE A 35 6.17 -11.58 3.58
N PRO A 36 4.86 -11.58 3.92
CA PRO A 36 4.23 -10.52 4.73
C PRO A 36 5.04 -10.12 5.98
N ARG A 37 5.52 -11.12 6.74
CA ARG A 37 6.35 -10.91 7.93
C ARG A 37 7.66 -10.16 7.64
N GLN A 38 8.27 -10.39 6.47
CA GLN A 38 9.48 -9.66 6.08
C GLN A 38 9.15 -8.22 5.71
N LEU A 39 8.00 -7.99 5.05
CA LEU A 39 7.52 -6.63 4.77
C LEU A 39 7.30 -5.86 6.07
N ASP A 40 6.69 -6.48 7.09
CA ASP A 40 6.51 -5.85 8.40
C ASP A 40 7.84 -5.50 9.06
N ALA A 41 8.81 -6.42 9.04
CA ALA A 41 10.14 -6.18 9.60
C ALA A 41 10.85 -5.02 8.89
N ILE A 42 10.68 -4.89 7.57
CA ILE A 42 11.20 -3.75 6.80
C ILE A 42 10.55 -2.44 7.29
N TRP A 43 9.23 -2.42 7.49
CA TRP A 43 8.52 -1.24 8.00
C TRP A 43 8.93 -0.87 9.43
N GLN A 44 8.99 -1.85 10.33
CA GLN A 44 9.44 -1.65 11.71
C GLN A 44 10.83 -1.01 11.76
N ARG A 45 11.75 -1.46 10.91
CA ARG A 45 13.11 -0.89 10.82
C ARG A 45 13.11 0.58 10.37
N LEU A 46 12.20 0.94 9.46
CA LEU A 46 12.06 2.32 8.99
C LEU A 46 11.45 3.23 10.05
N VAL A 47 10.44 2.74 10.77
CA VAL A 47 9.82 3.48 11.88
C VAL A 47 10.81 3.68 13.02
N TYR A 48 11.51 2.61 13.43
CA TYR A 48 12.46 2.66 14.52
C TYR A 48 13.63 3.62 14.26
N SER A 49 14.10 3.70 13.02
CA SER A 49 15.13 4.66 12.60
C SER A 49 14.61 6.08 12.37
N GLY A 50 13.30 6.33 12.49
CA GLY A 50 12.68 7.63 12.18
C GLY A 50 12.68 7.99 10.69
N THR A 51 13.06 7.05 9.81
CA THR A 51 13.24 7.31 8.37
C THR A 51 12.00 7.00 7.53
N GLY A 52 10.96 6.41 8.12
CA GLY A 52 9.70 6.12 7.45
C GLY A 52 8.51 6.00 8.39
N GLN A 53 7.32 5.95 7.81
CA GLN A 53 6.07 5.66 8.51
C GLN A 53 5.59 4.27 8.07
N ALA A 54 5.03 3.51 9.01
CA ALA A 54 4.39 2.24 8.70
C ALA A 54 3.12 2.47 7.86
N PRO A 55 2.75 1.50 7.01
CA PRO A 55 1.50 1.57 6.30
C PRO A 55 0.31 1.43 7.25
N VAL A 56 -0.84 1.96 6.85
CA VAL A 56 -2.10 1.74 7.55
C VAL A 56 -2.72 0.44 7.04
N ALA A 57 -3.06 -0.47 7.95
CA ALA A 57 -3.71 -1.74 7.61
C ALA A 57 -5.23 -1.55 7.53
N LEU A 58 -5.82 -2.02 6.44
CA LEU A 58 -7.24 -2.00 6.16
C LEU A 58 -7.81 -3.42 6.13
N SER A 59 -9.07 -3.55 6.53
CA SER A 59 -9.73 -4.84 6.74
C SER A 59 -10.28 -5.44 5.44
N SER A 60 -10.62 -4.62 4.45
CA SER A 60 -11.32 -5.05 3.23
C SER A 60 -10.90 -4.30 1.96
N LYS A 61 -11.31 -4.84 0.80
CA LYS A 61 -11.11 -4.20 -0.51
C LYS A 61 -11.94 -2.93 -0.62
N GLU A 62 -13.16 -2.94 -0.11
CA GLU A 62 -14.10 -1.83 -0.15
C GLU A 62 -13.55 -0.66 0.66
N GLU A 63 -13.01 -0.94 1.85
CA GLU A 63 -12.31 0.04 2.67
C GLU A 63 -11.08 0.60 1.95
N MET A 64 -10.26 -0.26 1.31
CA MET A 64 -9.12 0.18 0.50
C MET A 64 -9.52 1.18 -0.58
N ILE A 65 -10.58 0.89 -1.33
CA ILE A 65 -11.07 1.77 -2.39
C ILE A 65 -11.56 3.10 -1.81
N GLN A 66 -12.39 3.06 -0.78
CA GLN A 66 -12.93 4.26 -0.14
C GLN A 66 -11.83 5.13 0.46
N THR A 67 -10.85 4.52 1.13
CA THR A 67 -9.74 5.26 1.73
C THR A 67 -8.87 5.91 0.66
N ILE A 68 -8.54 5.22 -0.42
CA ILE A 68 -7.73 5.79 -1.51
C ILE A 68 -8.49 6.91 -2.23
N ALA A 69 -9.77 6.71 -2.55
CA ALA A 69 -10.58 7.72 -3.24
C ALA A 69 -10.71 9.03 -2.43
N ASN A 70 -10.67 8.95 -1.10
CA ASN A 70 -10.86 10.10 -0.22
C ASN A 70 -9.57 10.68 0.35
N THR A 71 -8.41 10.04 0.10
CA THR A 71 -7.12 10.45 0.68
C THR A 71 -6.13 10.85 -0.40
N PRO A 72 -5.88 12.15 -0.62
CA PRO A 72 -4.86 12.61 -1.54
C PRO A 72 -3.48 12.03 -1.21
N GLY A 73 -2.79 11.55 -2.24
CA GLY A 73 -1.47 10.93 -2.11
C GLY A 73 -1.48 9.50 -1.56
N ALA A 74 -2.65 8.89 -1.34
CA ALA A 74 -2.75 7.50 -0.93
C ALA A 74 -2.35 6.52 -2.05
N ILE A 75 -1.76 5.39 -1.66
CA ILE A 75 -1.52 4.25 -2.53
C ILE A 75 -1.85 2.96 -1.78
N GLY A 76 -2.44 2.02 -2.52
CA GLY A 76 -2.65 0.66 -2.10
C GLY A 76 -2.73 -0.26 -3.31
N TYR A 77 -3.26 -1.46 -3.10
CA TYR A 77 -3.35 -2.47 -4.15
C TYR A 77 -4.61 -3.32 -3.97
N ILE A 78 -5.12 -3.85 -5.09
CA ILE A 78 -6.27 -4.74 -5.17
C ILE A 78 -5.99 -5.80 -6.25
N GLN A 79 -6.68 -6.95 -6.19
CA GLN A 79 -6.45 -8.06 -7.12
C GLN A 79 -7.19 -7.92 -8.47
N GLN A 80 -8.13 -7.00 -8.56
CA GLN A 80 -9.00 -6.84 -9.74
C GLN A 80 -8.83 -5.45 -10.32
N ASP A 81 -9.00 -5.35 -11.63
CA ASP A 81 -9.19 -4.05 -12.27
C ASP A 81 -10.39 -3.35 -11.65
N TYR A 82 -10.19 -2.07 -11.37
CA TYR A 82 -11.21 -1.20 -10.81
C TYR A 82 -11.12 0.13 -11.53
N ASP A 83 -12.26 0.61 -11.98
CA ASP A 83 -12.40 1.90 -12.63
C ASP A 83 -13.21 2.81 -11.70
N HIS A 84 -12.62 3.93 -11.34
CA HIS A 84 -13.22 4.90 -10.44
C HIS A 84 -12.62 6.27 -10.70
N GLU A 85 -13.48 7.28 -10.84
CA GLU A 85 -13.11 8.62 -11.31
C GLU A 85 -11.97 9.26 -10.49
N ASN A 86 -11.92 8.98 -9.19
CA ASN A 86 -10.91 9.52 -8.26
C ASN A 86 -9.70 8.60 -8.03
N ILE A 87 -9.58 7.46 -8.72
CA ILE A 87 -8.49 6.50 -8.52
C ILE A 87 -7.78 6.25 -9.85
N LYS A 88 -6.47 6.48 -9.85
CA LYS A 88 -5.62 6.08 -10.97
C LYS A 88 -5.12 4.66 -10.77
N ALA A 89 -5.65 3.71 -11.54
CA ALA A 89 -5.20 2.33 -11.52
C ALA A 89 -3.85 2.16 -12.25
N ILE A 90 -2.92 1.40 -11.64
CA ILE A 90 -1.65 1.01 -12.24
C ILE A 90 -1.61 -0.52 -12.25
N ARG A 91 -1.51 -1.11 -13.45
CA ARG A 91 -1.37 -2.56 -13.60
C ARG A 91 0.08 -2.96 -13.42
N VAL A 92 0.29 -4.01 -12.62
CA VAL A 92 1.60 -4.61 -12.39
C VAL A 92 1.54 -6.04 -12.93
N HIS A 93 2.44 -6.36 -13.86
CA HIS A 93 2.56 -7.66 -14.52
C HIS A 93 3.66 -8.51 -13.89
#